data_AF-A0A1V4X9S2-F1
#
_entry.id   AF-A0A1V4X9S2-F1
#
_cell.length_a   1.000
_cell.length_b   1.000
_cell.length_c   1.000
_cell.angle_alpha   90.00
_cell.angle_beta   90.00
_cell.angle_gamma   90.00
#
_symmetry.space_group_name_H-M   'P 1'
#
loop_
_entity.id
_entity.type
_entity.pdbx_description
1 polymer ?
#
loop_
_entity_poly.entity_id
_entity_poly.type
_entity_poly.pdbx_seq_one_letter_code
_entity_poly.pdbx_strand_id
1 'polypeptide(L)'
;MDRRFTPPPGGGTERWNAIVDLLHDCQAVLVSGVGRTPQAVLEEADLRVIVMEGLVEEGVDAVLEGREIPRMLLREPGSCGMGLGCSGTGMGCG
;
A
#
# COMPACT_ATOMS: atom_id res chain seq x y z
N MET A 1 -10.49 5.68 -15.89
CA MET A 1 -10.08 5.00 -14.65
C MET A 1 -9.90 3.54 -14.97
N ASP A 2 -8.67 3.04 -14.89
CA ASP A 2 -8.35 1.62 -15.09
C ASP A 2 -8.61 0.83 -13.80
N ARG A 3 -8.92 -0.47 -13.92
CA ARG A 3 -9.17 -1.36 -12.78
C ARG A 3 -8.56 -2.73 -13.06
N ARG A 4 -7.75 -3.22 -12.12
CA ARG A 4 -7.06 -4.52 -12.23
C ARG A 4 -7.49 -5.42 -11.09
N PHE A 5 -7.68 -6.70 -11.38
CA PHE A 5 -7.97 -7.70 -10.34
C PHE A 5 -6.69 -7.99 -9.57
N THR A 6 -6.79 -8.02 -8.25
CA THR A 6 -5.67 -8.45 -7.40
C THR A 6 -5.56 -9.98 -7.44
N PRO A 7 -4.36 -10.55 -7.25
CA PRO A 7 -4.21 -11.98 -7.08
C PRO A 7 -4.99 -12.46 -5.83
N PRO A 8 -5.45 -13.72 -5.82
CA PRO A 8 -6.15 -14.30 -4.68
C PRO A 8 -5.39 -14.09 -3.35
N PRO A 9 -6.09 -13.96 -2.21
CA PRO A 9 -5.44 -13.85 -0.90
C PRO A 9 -4.64 -15.12 -0.55
N GLY A 10 -3.65 -15.00 0.33
CA GLY A 10 -2.67 -16.06 0.63
C GLY A 10 -1.41 -15.94 -0.23
N GLY A 11 -0.51 -16.94 -0.17
CA GLY A 11 0.69 -16.98 -1.03
C GLY A 11 1.88 -16.12 -0.60
N GLY A 12 1.81 -15.40 0.53
CA GLY A 12 2.96 -14.71 1.12
C GLY A 12 3.63 -13.72 0.16
N THR A 13 4.96 -13.80 0.04
CA THR A 13 5.77 -12.92 -0.83
C THR A 13 5.43 -13.07 -2.31
N GLU A 14 5.15 -14.28 -2.80
CA GLU A 14 4.85 -14.53 -4.22
C GLU A 14 3.63 -13.74 -4.70
N ARG A 15 2.61 -13.62 -3.83
CA ARG A 15 1.44 -12.78 -4.11
C ARG A 15 1.81 -11.31 -4.33
N TRP A 16 2.75 -10.79 -3.56
CA TRP A 16 3.17 -9.39 -3.68
C TRP A 16 4.06 -9.15 -4.90
N ASN A 17 4.86 -10.13 -5.30
CA ASN A 17 5.57 -10.08 -6.59
C ASN A 17 4.58 -10.02 -7.76
N ALA A 18 3.52 -10.83 -7.73
CA ALA A 18 2.47 -10.75 -8.75
C ALA A 18 1.72 -9.39 -8.76
N ILE A 19 1.61 -8.73 -7.60
CA ILE A 19 1.06 -7.37 -7.52
C ILE A 19 2.03 -6.35 -8.12
N VAL A 20 3.34 -6.48 -7.89
CA VAL A 20 4.37 -5.65 -8.52
C VAL A 20 4.26 -5.75 -10.04
N ASP A 21 4.16 -6.97 -10.60
CA ASP A 21 3.98 -7.17 -12.04
C ASP A 21 2.70 -6.52 -12.55
N LEU A 22 1.63 -6.52 -11.77
CA LEU A 22 0.38 -5.85 -12.10
C LEU A 22 0.44 -4.32 -11.98
N LEU A 23 1.40 -3.75 -11.25
CA LEU A 23 1.51 -2.31 -10.99
C LEU A 23 2.79 -1.70 -11.57
N HIS A 24 3.48 -2.40 -12.47
CA HIS A 24 4.76 -1.99 -13.06
C HIS A 24 4.74 -0.63 -13.78
N ASP A 25 3.57 -0.12 -14.13
CA ASP A 25 3.35 1.17 -14.78
C ASP A 25 2.86 2.26 -13.81
N CYS A 26 2.78 1.95 -12.52
CA CYS A 26 2.40 2.87 -11.46
C CYS A 26 3.64 3.43 -10.75
N GLN A 27 3.57 4.65 -10.24
CA GLN A 27 4.68 5.26 -9.48
C GLN A 27 4.52 5.18 -7.95
N ALA A 28 3.29 4.95 -7.47
CA ALA A 28 2.97 4.93 -6.05
C ALA A 28 1.70 4.13 -5.77
N VAL A 29 1.60 3.59 -4.55
CA VAL A 29 0.43 2.87 -4.05
C VAL A 29 -0.04 3.53 -2.76
N LEU A 30 -1.30 3.98 -2.75
CA LEU A 30 -1.95 4.57 -1.58
C LEU A 30 -2.78 3.49 -0.88
N VAL A 31 -2.51 3.27 0.40
CA VAL A 31 -3.16 2.22 1.21
C VAL A 31 -3.51 2.74 2.60
N SER A 32 -4.54 2.16 3.22
CA SER A 32 -4.89 2.46 4.62
C SER A 32 -3.96 1.78 5.63
N GLY A 33 -3.22 0.76 5.20
CA GLY A 33 -2.29 0.00 6.03
C GLY A 33 -1.50 -0.99 5.18
N VAL A 34 -0.28 -1.29 5.60
CA VAL A 34 0.60 -2.27 4.97
C VAL A 34 1.47 -2.95 6.04
N GLY A 35 1.71 -4.24 5.88
CA GLY A 35 2.67 -4.98 6.70
C GLY A 35 4.10 -4.83 6.21
N ARG A 36 5.09 -5.24 7.02
CA ARG A 36 6.51 -5.11 6.66
C ARG A 36 6.88 -5.83 5.37
N THR A 37 6.46 -7.08 5.20
CA THR A 37 6.76 -7.89 4.00
C THR A 37 6.19 -7.26 2.73
N PRO A 38 4.88 -6.94 2.63
CA PRO A 38 4.38 -6.26 1.43
C PRO A 38 5.02 -4.90 1.17
N GLN A 39 5.30 -4.12 2.21
CA GLN A 39 5.94 -2.83 2.05
C GLN A 39 7.31 -2.99 1.40
N ALA A 40 8.15 -3.89 1.93
CA ALA A 40 9.49 -4.14 1.39
C ALA A 40 9.43 -4.59 -0.08
N VAL A 41 8.55 -5.53 -0.43
CA VAL A 41 8.42 -6.02 -1.81
C VAL A 41 8.02 -4.92 -2.80
N LEU A 42 7.10 -4.04 -2.39
CA LEU A 42 6.67 -2.93 -3.24
C LEU A 42 7.77 -1.87 -3.38
N GLU A 43 8.42 -1.49 -2.28
CA GLU A 43 9.48 -0.48 -2.29
C GLU A 43 10.74 -0.98 -3.04
N GLU A 44 11.09 -2.26 -2.96
CA GLU A 44 12.16 -2.88 -3.75
C GLU A 44 11.88 -2.86 -5.26
N ALA A 45 10.62 -2.73 -5.65
CA ALA A 45 10.18 -2.61 -7.05
C ALA A 45 9.98 -1.15 -7.49
N ASP A 46 10.57 -0.18 -6.78
CA ASP A 46 10.44 1.27 -7.02
C ASP A 46 8.99 1.79 -6.92
N LEU A 47 8.08 1.05 -6.28
CA LEU A 47 6.73 1.49 -5.97
C LEU A 47 6.71 2.19 -4.61
N ARG A 48 6.53 3.51 -4.62
CA ARG A 48 6.39 4.27 -3.39
C ARG A 48 5.11 3.89 -2.64
N VAL A 49 5.25 3.31 -1.45
CA VAL A 49 4.11 2.97 -0.60
C VAL A 49 3.74 4.15 0.30
N ILE A 50 2.49 4.60 0.21
CA ILE A 50 1.96 5.71 1.01
C ILE A 50 0.85 5.15 1.88
N VAL A 51 1.08 5.16 3.19
CA VAL A 51 0.05 4.79 4.16
C VAL A 51 -0.69 6.05 4.60
N MET A 52 -1.98 6.13 4.27
CA MET A 52 -2.81 7.29 4.57
C MET A 52 -4.27 6.94 4.85
N GLU A 53 -4.93 7.85 5.55
CA GLU A 53 -6.37 7.83 5.82
C GLU A 53 -7.03 9.10 5.29
N GLY A 54 -8.35 9.09 5.15
CA GLY A 54 -9.12 10.21 4.63
C GLY A 54 -9.51 10.03 3.17
N LEU A 55 -9.68 11.14 2.45
CA LEU A 55 -10.07 11.15 1.04
C LEU A 55 -8.87 10.78 0.16
N VAL A 56 -9.06 9.81 -0.73
CA VAL A 56 -8.00 9.33 -1.63
C VAL A 56 -7.63 10.38 -2.66
N GLU A 57 -8.60 11.22 -3.05
CA GLU A 57 -8.45 12.31 -4.02
C GLU A 57 -7.33 13.27 -3.59
N GLU A 58 -7.30 13.69 -2.32
CA GLU A 58 -6.26 14.59 -1.79
C GLU A 58 -4.86 13.99 -1.87
N GLY A 59 -4.75 12.67 -1.63
CA GLY A 59 -3.50 11.94 -1.73
C GLY A 59 -3.03 11.77 -3.18
N VAL A 60 -3.96 11.45 -4.08
CA VAL A 60 -3.69 11.30 -5.51
C VAL A 60 -3.22 12.63 -6.10
N ASP A 61 -3.92 13.73 -5.81
CA ASP A 61 -3.55 15.05 -6.30
C ASP A 61 -2.14 15.43 -5.84
N ALA A 62 -1.82 15.24 -4.55
CA ALA A 62 -0.48 15.50 -4.04
C ALA A 62 0.60 14.67 -4.74
N VAL A 63 0.34 13.40 -5.05
CA VAL A 63 1.28 12.54 -5.76
C VAL A 63 1.48 12.98 -7.22
N LEU A 64 0.40 13.28 -7.93
CA LEU A 64 0.45 13.70 -9.34
C LEU A 64 1.10 15.08 -9.52
N GLU A 65 0.86 15.99 -8.57
CA GLU A 65 1.42 17.34 -8.58
C GLU A 65 2.84 17.40 -7.97
N GLY A 66 3.38 16.28 -7.48
CA GLY A 66 4.71 16.23 -6.87
C GLY A 66 4.82 16.97 -5.53
N ARG A 67 3.71 17.13 -4.81
CA ARG A 67 3.64 17.80 -3.51
C ARG A 67 3.83 16.81 -2.37
N GLU A 68 4.12 17.35 -1.19
CA GLU A 68 4.01 16.58 0.04
C GLU A 68 2.53 16.27 0.35
N ILE A 69 2.27 15.04 0.77
CA ILE A 69 0.95 14.63 1.26
C ILE A 69 0.75 15.27 2.65
N PRO A 70 -0.40 15.91 2.91
CA PRO A 70 -0.69 16.51 4.21
C PRO A 70 -0.45 15.53 5.36
N ARG A 71 0.35 15.95 6.34
CA ARG A 71 0.74 15.10 7.49
C ARG A 71 -0.44 14.54 8.27
N MET A 72 -1.56 15.26 8.29
CA MET A 72 -2.79 14.81 8.95
C MET A 72 -3.37 13.54 8.32
N LEU A 73 -3.13 13.32 7.02
CA LEU A 73 -3.58 12.14 6.29
C LEU A 73 -2.62 10.95 6.46
N LEU A 74 -1.32 11.21 6.70
CA LEU A 74 -0.29 10.16 6.77
C LEU A 74 -0.37 9.33 8.06
N ARG A 75 -0.20 8.01 7.93
CA ARG A 75 -0.15 7.04 9.03
C ARG A 75 1.16 6.27 9.04
N GLU A 76 1.49 5.71 10.20
CA GLU A 76 2.60 4.79 10.33
C GLU A 76 2.24 3.41 9.76
N PRO A 77 3.09 2.83 8.87
CA PRO A 77 2.90 1.46 8.39
C PRO A 77 2.82 0.45 9.55
N GLY A 78 1.98 -0.57 9.41
CA GLY A 78 1.86 -1.66 10.38
C GLY A 78 1.13 -1.34 11.70
N SER A 79 0.66 -0.11 11.90
CA SER A 79 -0.19 0.24 13.04
C SER A 79 -1.63 -0.16 12.75
N CYS A 80 -2.13 -1.22 13.41
CA CYS A 80 -3.58 -1.36 13.56
C CYS A 80 -4.00 -0.50 14.77
N GLY A 81 -5.17 0.13 14.73
CA GLY A 81 -5.62 1.14 15.70
C GLY A 81 -5.67 0.75 17.19
N MET A 82 -5.16 -0.43 17.57
CA MET A 82 -4.93 -0.86 18.95
C MET A 82 -3.47 -0.79 19.42
N GLY A 83 -2.53 -0.27 18.61
CA GLY A 83 -1.11 -0.15 19.01
C GLY A 83 -0.36 -1.48 19.12
N LEU A 84 -0.99 -2.59 18.76
CA LEU A 84 -0.32 -3.87 18.52
C LEU A 84 0.02 -3.95 17.03
N GLY A 85 1.30 -4.05 16.70
CA GLY A 85 1.72 -4.35 15.34
C GLY A 85 1.07 -5.64 14.86
N CYS A 86 0.16 -5.55 13.88
CA CYS A 86 -0.40 -6.72 13.25
C CYS A 86 0.73 -7.46 12.53
N SER A 87 1.15 -8.60 13.08
CA SER A 87 2.17 -9.47 12.48
C SER A 87 1.70 -10.13 11.18
N GLY A 88 0.44 -9.90 10.78
CA GLY A 88 -0.11 -10.04 9.44
C GLY A 88 0.49 -11.21 8.66
N THR A 89 0.04 -12.43 8.94
CA THR A 89 0.49 -13.66 8.28
C THR A 89 0.07 -13.76 6.79
N GLY A 90 -0.37 -12.67 6.16
CA GLY A 90 -0.86 -12.65 4.79
C GLY A 90 -2.23 -13.33 4.60
N MET A 91 -2.88 -13.75 5.69
CA MET A 91 -4.28 -14.16 5.70
C MET A 91 -5.12 -12.90 5.76
N GLY A 92 -5.66 -12.45 4.62
CA GLY A 92 -6.60 -11.33 4.62
C GLY A 92 -7.74 -11.59 5.60
N CYS A 93 -8.21 -10.55 6.29
CA CYS A 93 -9.43 -10.64 7.09
C CYS A 93 -10.61 -10.72 6.11
N GLY A 94 -11.17 -11.92 5.95
CA GLY A 94 -12.42 -12.15 5.22
C GLY A 94 -13.65 -11.85 6.06
#